data_AF-A0A3N5L632-F1
#
_entry.id   AF-A0A3N5L632-F1
#
_cell.length_a   1.000
_cell.length_b   1.000
_cell.length_c   1.000
_cell.angle_alpha   90.00
_cell.angle_beta   90.00
_cell.angle_gamma   90.00
#
_symmetry.space_group_name_H-M   'P 1'
#
loop_
_entity.id
_entity.type
_entity.pdbx_description
1 polymer ?
#
loop_
_entity_poly.entity_id
_entity_poly.type
_entity_poly.pdbx_seq_one_letter_code
_entity_poly.pdbx_strand_id
1 'polypeptide(L)'
;MLTAATAGLLRVAEPAERRLLLLIYHRVLPDRDELFPREITAEVFDWQMRSLAKHLAPLPLTEAIERLEAGTLPRRAVAVTFDDGYADNLAVAAPILRGAGVPATFFVATGYLGGGRMWNDTVIEAVRRLPDGEHDFGPLGLPARTVRGVEGRRAFCRDFITSIKHHPHAERQARADQLAAYVGRALPDHLMMAPAQVAELAGLGFEIGGHTVSHPILRVLDGPEAAREIAEGRSELERIV
;
A
#
# COMPACT_ATOMS: atom_id res chain seq x y z
N MET A 1 -46.31 0.07 33.69
CA MET A 1 -46.29 0.04 32.21
C MET A 1 -44.83 0.16 31.80
N LEU A 2 -44.03 -0.88 31.53
CA LEU A 2 -44.24 -2.17 30.86
C LEU A 2 -44.72 -2.01 29.41
N THR A 3 -43.76 -1.86 28.51
CA THR A 3 -43.71 -2.36 27.11
C THR A 3 -42.32 -2.00 26.56
N ALA A 4 -41.36 -2.91 26.37
CA ALA A 4 -41.28 -4.11 25.53
C ALA A 4 -40.21 -3.85 24.46
N ALA A 5 -39.17 -4.68 24.48
CA ALA A 5 -38.09 -4.72 23.52
C ALA A 5 -38.61 -4.97 22.09
N THR A 6 -37.92 -4.42 21.11
CA THR A 6 -37.86 -5.03 19.77
C THR A 6 -36.41 -5.13 19.38
N ALA A 7 -35.81 -6.27 19.75
CA ALA A 7 -34.63 -6.79 19.10
C ALA A 7 -34.97 -6.93 17.61
N GLY A 8 -34.45 -6.03 16.78
CA GLY A 8 -34.43 -6.23 15.35
C GLY A 8 -33.54 -7.43 15.06
N LEU A 9 -34.14 -8.62 14.91
CA LEU A 9 -33.48 -9.71 14.20
C LEU A 9 -33.15 -9.16 12.81
N LEU A 10 -31.88 -8.87 12.57
CA LEU A 10 -31.33 -8.95 11.22
C LEU A 10 -31.55 -10.40 10.77
N ARG A 11 -32.68 -10.64 10.08
CA ARG A 11 -32.79 -11.76 9.17
C ARG A 11 -31.75 -11.52 8.08
N VAL A 12 -30.55 -12.01 8.31
CA VAL A 12 -29.62 -12.30 7.24
C VAL A 12 -30.30 -13.42 6.47
N ALA A 13 -31.04 -13.05 5.41
CA ALA A 13 -31.26 -13.99 4.33
C ALA A 13 -29.86 -14.46 3.94
N GLU A 14 -29.55 -15.74 4.21
CA GLU A 14 -28.33 -16.38 3.76
C GLU A 14 -28.20 -16.10 2.26
N PRO A 15 -27.23 -15.29 1.81
CA PRO A 15 -26.91 -15.30 0.39
C PRO A 15 -26.49 -16.74 0.11
N ALA A 16 -27.02 -17.35 -0.95
CA ALA A 16 -26.59 -18.68 -1.38
C ALA A 16 -25.06 -18.71 -1.66
N GLU A 17 -24.45 -17.54 -1.88
CA GLU A 17 -23.02 -17.37 -2.11
C GLU A 17 -22.25 -16.97 -0.84
N ARG A 18 -21.32 -17.83 -0.45
CA ARG A 18 -20.21 -17.47 0.45
C ARG A 18 -19.35 -16.42 -0.28
N ARG A 19 -19.12 -15.26 0.34
CA ARG A 19 -18.32 -14.17 -0.21
C ARG A 19 -16.99 -14.04 0.52
N LEU A 20 -15.93 -13.74 -0.23
CA LEU A 20 -14.62 -13.39 0.31
C LEU A 20 -14.54 -11.86 0.47
N LEU A 21 -14.21 -11.39 1.68
CA LEU A 21 -13.82 -10.00 1.91
C LEU A 21 -12.31 -9.87 1.69
N LEU A 22 -11.89 -8.98 0.80
CA LEU A 22 -10.48 -8.64 0.61
C LEU A 22 -10.20 -7.29 1.25
N LEU A 23 -9.25 -7.24 2.19
CA LEU A 23 -8.78 -6.01 2.81
C LEU A 23 -7.39 -5.68 2.28
N ILE A 24 -7.27 -4.54 1.62
CA ILE A 24 -6.04 -4.09 0.98
C ILE A 24 -5.41 -2.99 1.85
N TYR A 25 -4.17 -3.20 2.23
CA TYR A 25 -3.30 -2.26 2.92
C TYR A 25 -2.12 -1.89 2.02
N HIS A 26 -1.41 -0.82 2.36
CA HIS A 26 -0.16 -0.46 1.67
C HIS A 26 0.93 -0.30 2.72
N ARG A 27 0.68 0.59 3.69
CA ARG A 27 1.58 0.89 4.81
C ARG A 27 0.88 0.75 6.16
N VAL A 28 1.65 0.43 7.19
CA VAL A 28 1.25 0.53 8.60
C VAL A 28 2.34 1.27 9.35
N LEU A 29 2.06 2.52 9.71
CA LEU A 29 3.05 3.40 10.33
C LEU A 29 3.13 3.13 11.84
N PRO A 30 4.32 3.22 12.47
CA PRO A 30 4.43 3.06 13.91
C PRO A 30 3.62 4.13 14.65
N ASP A 31 3.66 5.37 14.14
CA ASP A 31 3.00 6.54 14.69
C ASP A 31 2.26 7.31 13.58
N ARG A 32 1.42 8.25 14.00
CA ARG A 32 0.66 9.11 13.09
C ARG A 32 1.58 9.99 12.25
N ASP A 33 1.42 9.96 10.93
CA ASP A 33 2.06 10.91 10.03
C ASP A 33 1.27 12.23 9.99
N GLU A 34 1.91 13.33 10.38
CA GLU A 34 1.30 14.65 10.30
C GLU A 34 0.97 15.06 8.87
N LEU A 35 1.74 14.68 7.86
CA LEU A 35 1.45 14.99 6.48
C LEU A 35 0.32 14.09 5.92
N PHE A 36 0.23 12.84 6.39
CA PHE A 36 -0.78 11.86 5.96
C PHE A 36 -1.49 11.20 7.15
N PRO A 37 -2.39 11.91 7.84
CA PRO A 37 -2.99 11.47 9.11
C PRO A 37 -4.04 10.37 8.94
N ARG A 38 -4.32 9.98 7.69
CA ARG A 38 -5.25 8.92 7.32
C ARG A 38 -4.53 7.60 7.06
N GLU A 39 -3.19 7.62 7.00
CA GLU A 39 -2.42 6.38 7.01
C GLU A 39 -2.69 5.62 8.30
N ILE A 40 -2.76 4.30 8.18
CA ILE A 40 -3.11 3.43 9.29
C ILE A 40 -1.90 3.34 10.22
N THR A 41 -2.13 3.59 11.51
CA THR A 41 -1.10 3.42 12.55
C THR A 41 -1.09 1.99 13.07
N ALA A 42 0.01 1.59 13.70
CA ALA A 42 0.18 0.30 14.36
C ALA A 42 -0.95 0.01 15.37
N GLU A 43 -1.35 1.02 16.15
CA GLU A 43 -2.45 0.91 17.11
C GLU A 43 -3.79 0.55 16.43
N VAL A 44 -4.14 1.28 15.37
CA VAL A 44 -5.39 1.04 14.63
C VAL A 44 -5.33 -0.32 13.92
N PHE A 45 -4.18 -0.66 13.34
CA PHE A 45 -3.98 -1.93 12.66
C PHE A 45 -4.07 -3.12 13.61
N ASP A 46 -3.45 -3.08 14.79
CA ASP A 46 -3.56 -4.12 15.82
C ASP A 46 -5.01 -4.32 16.27
N TRP A 47 -5.74 -3.22 16.52
CA TRP A 47 -7.16 -3.30 16.83
C TRP A 47 -7.96 -3.97 15.69
N GLN A 48 -7.69 -3.61 14.43
CA GLN A 48 -8.32 -4.23 13.28
C GLN A 48 -8.03 -5.73 13.23
N MET A 49 -6.75 -6.14 13.29
CA MET A 49 -6.36 -7.55 13.17
C MET A 49 -6.96 -8.42 14.28
N ARG A 50 -6.97 -7.94 15.53
CA ARG A 50 -7.64 -8.63 16.64
C ARG A 50 -9.15 -8.75 16.44
N SER A 51 -9.78 -7.73 15.86
CA SER A 51 -11.21 -7.75 15.52
C SER A 51 -11.50 -8.78 14.41
N LEU A 52 -10.66 -8.83 13.36
CA LEU A 52 -10.78 -9.84 12.29
C LEU A 52 -10.65 -11.26 12.86
N ALA A 53 -9.60 -11.53 13.65
CA ALA A 53 -9.37 -12.83 14.27
C ALA A 53 -10.53 -13.29 15.17
N LYS A 54 -11.24 -12.33 15.80
CA LYS A 54 -12.37 -12.63 16.69
C LYS A 54 -13.70 -12.82 15.96
N HIS A 55 -13.92 -12.13 14.84
CA HIS A 55 -15.25 -11.97 14.25
C HIS A 55 -15.41 -12.53 12.83
N LEU A 56 -14.30 -12.81 12.16
CA LEU A 56 -14.23 -13.32 10.80
C LEU A 56 -13.43 -14.63 10.75
N ALA A 57 -13.25 -15.17 9.55
CA ALA A 57 -12.39 -16.33 9.28
C ALA A 57 -11.23 -15.89 8.37
N PRO A 58 -10.12 -15.37 8.94
CA PRO A 58 -8.93 -15.04 8.18
C PRO A 58 -8.35 -16.28 7.48
N LEU A 59 -8.00 -16.15 6.20
CA LEU A 59 -7.39 -17.20 5.39
C LEU A 59 -6.21 -16.63 4.57
N PRO A 60 -5.17 -17.44 4.28
CA PRO A 60 -4.23 -17.13 3.21
C PRO A 60 -4.99 -16.87 1.91
N LEU A 61 -4.50 -15.96 1.05
CA LEU A 61 -5.25 -15.55 -0.13
C LEU A 61 -5.41 -16.70 -1.11
N THR A 62 -4.34 -17.49 -1.33
CA THR A 62 -4.37 -18.66 -2.21
C THR A 62 -5.46 -19.63 -1.78
N GLU A 63 -5.48 -19.99 -0.50
CA GLU A 63 -6.49 -20.88 0.08
C GLU A 63 -7.90 -20.30 -0.03
N ALA A 64 -8.06 -18.99 0.19
CA ALA A 64 -9.35 -18.32 0.07
C ALA A 64 -9.90 -18.38 -1.36
N ILE A 65 -9.05 -18.21 -2.37
CA ILE A 65 -9.42 -18.32 -3.79
C ILE A 65 -9.79 -19.76 -4.13
N GLU A 66 -8.96 -20.74 -3.76
CA GLU A 66 -9.23 -22.17 -4.00
C GLU A 66 -10.58 -22.61 -3.40
N ARG A 67 -10.85 -22.19 -2.15
CA ARG A 67 -12.11 -22.52 -1.48
C ARG A 67 -13.31 -21.77 -2.08
N LEU A 68 -13.11 -20.57 -2.62
CA LEU A 68 -14.16 -19.84 -3.32
C LEU A 68 -14.55 -20.56 -4.61
N GLU A 69 -13.56 -20.96 -5.42
CA GLU A 69 -13.77 -21.71 -6.67
C GLU A 69 -14.41 -23.08 -6.42
N ALA A 70 -13.99 -23.77 -5.35
CA ALA A 70 -14.56 -25.06 -4.95
C ALA A 70 -15.94 -24.95 -4.27
N GLY A 71 -16.45 -23.75 -4.00
CA GLY A 71 -17.70 -23.54 -3.26
C GLY A 71 -17.64 -23.93 -1.77
N THR A 72 -16.43 -24.07 -1.21
CA THR A 72 -16.19 -24.50 0.19
C THR A 72 -15.75 -23.37 1.12
N LEU A 73 -15.68 -22.13 0.63
CA LEU A 73 -15.27 -20.94 1.39
C LEU A 73 -16.03 -20.80 2.72
N PRO A 74 -15.39 -20.66 3.89
CA PRO A 74 -16.10 -20.51 5.14
C PRO A 74 -16.95 -19.22 5.15
N ARG A 75 -17.98 -19.20 6.00
CA ARG A 75 -18.73 -17.95 6.22
C ARG A 75 -17.79 -16.90 6.79
N ARG A 76 -17.97 -15.64 6.36
CA ARG A 76 -17.17 -14.50 6.85
C ARG A 76 -15.67 -14.64 6.57
N ALA A 77 -15.31 -15.31 5.47
CA ALA A 77 -13.93 -15.40 5.03
C ALA A 77 -13.36 -14.01 4.73
N VAL A 78 -12.12 -13.78 5.18
CA VAL A 78 -11.38 -12.54 4.92
C VAL A 78 -9.94 -12.86 4.55
N ALA A 79 -9.41 -12.16 3.56
CA ALA A 79 -7.99 -12.17 3.21
C ALA A 79 -7.42 -10.76 3.39
N VAL A 80 -6.23 -10.67 3.97
CA VAL A 80 -5.50 -9.41 4.19
C VAL A 80 -4.34 -9.35 3.22
N THR A 81 -4.26 -8.28 2.44
CA THR A 81 -3.20 -8.09 1.45
C THR A 81 -2.51 -6.75 1.63
N PHE A 82 -1.26 -6.70 1.22
CA PHE A 82 -0.45 -5.50 1.19
C PHE A 82 0.13 -5.30 -0.19
N ASP A 83 0.03 -4.10 -0.73
CA ASP A 83 0.60 -3.76 -2.03
C ASP A 83 1.93 -2.99 -1.87
N ASP A 84 2.60 -2.73 -2.99
CA ASP A 84 3.84 -1.97 -3.16
C ASP A 84 5.13 -2.61 -2.62
N GLY A 85 5.16 -3.06 -1.37
CA GLY A 85 6.36 -3.63 -0.73
C GLY A 85 7.15 -2.68 0.18
N TYR A 86 6.47 -1.82 0.93
CA TYR A 86 7.10 -0.92 1.91
C TYR A 86 7.81 -1.67 3.05
N ALA A 87 8.88 -1.07 3.58
CA ALA A 87 9.67 -1.64 4.67
C ALA A 87 8.89 -1.77 5.99
N ASP A 88 7.88 -0.92 6.22
CA ASP A 88 7.02 -1.01 7.39
C ASP A 88 6.07 -2.22 7.38
N ASN A 89 5.91 -2.88 6.23
CA ASN A 89 5.20 -4.17 6.14
C ASN A 89 5.88 -5.24 6.99
N LEU A 90 7.21 -5.32 6.96
CA LEU A 90 7.98 -6.20 7.83
C LEU A 90 8.14 -5.59 9.23
N ALA A 91 8.56 -4.32 9.32
CA ALA A 91 8.96 -3.75 10.60
C ALA A 91 7.80 -3.52 11.58
N VAL A 92 6.57 -3.33 11.07
CA VAL A 92 5.39 -2.96 11.87
C VAL A 92 4.25 -3.95 11.67
N ALA A 93 3.82 -4.19 10.42
CA ALA A 93 2.62 -4.98 10.17
C ALA A 93 2.81 -6.48 10.49
N ALA A 94 3.95 -7.08 10.09
CA ALA A 94 4.22 -8.50 10.28
C ALA A 94 4.17 -8.95 11.77
N PRO A 95 4.81 -8.27 12.74
CA PRO A 95 4.67 -8.61 14.16
C PRO A 95 3.23 -8.61 14.66
N ILE A 96 2.41 -7.64 14.22
CA ILE A 96 1.01 -7.50 14.61
C ILE A 96 0.17 -8.66 14.03
N LEU A 97 0.34 -8.94 12.73
CA LEU A 97 -0.32 -10.05 12.03
C LEU A 97 -0.03 -11.39 12.72
N ARG A 98 1.25 -11.67 13.01
CA ARG A 98 1.66 -12.89 13.74
C ARG A 98 1.06 -12.94 15.13
N GLY A 99 1.08 -11.84 15.87
CA GLY A 99 0.50 -11.75 17.21
C GLY A 99 -1.01 -11.97 17.24
N ALA A 100 -1.72 -11.64 16.14
CA ALA A 100 -3.15 -11.86 15.98
C ALA A 100 -3.50 -13.21 15.32
N GLY A 101 -2.51 -13.96 14.82
CA GLY A 101 -2.75 -15.18 14.06
C GLY A 101 -3.46 -14.94 12.71
N VAL A 102 -3.27 -13.77 12.11
CA VAL A 102 -3.90 -13.38 10.84
C VAL A 102 -2.90 -13.61 9.70
N PRO A 103 -3.19 -14.51 8.75
CA PRO A 103 -2.38 -14.67 7.54
C PRO A 103 -2.52 -13.44 6.64
N ALA A 104 -1.49 -13.19 5.83
CA ALA A 104 -1.48 -12.09 4.88
C ALA A 104 -0.64 -12.42 3.64
N THR A 105 -0.92 -11.70 2.56
CA THR A 105 -0.20 -11.78 1.29
C THR A 105 0.41 -10.42 0.95
N PHE A 106 1.70 -10.37 0.63
CA PHE A 106 2.42 -9.15 0.27
C PHE A 106 2.72 -9.16 -1.24
N PHE A 107 2.06 -8.27 -1.98
CA PHE A 107 2.33 -8.00 -3.38
C PHE A 107 3.44 -6.95 -3.50
N VAL A 108 4.57 -7.33 -4.10
CA VAL A 108 5.81 -6.53 -4.09
C VAL A 108 6.14 -6.03 -5.49
N ALA A 109 6.37 -4.71 -5.62
CA ALA A 109 6.87 -4.09 -6.84
C ALA A 109 8.42 -4.14 -6.83
N THR A 110 8.99 -5.08 -7.57
CA THR A 110 10.39 -5.50 -7.33
C THR A 110 11.43 -4.46 -7.71
N GLY A 111 11.14 -3.60 -8.69
CA GLY A 111 12.05 -2.55 -9.15
C GLY A 111 12.32 -1.45 -8.12
N TYR A 112 11.60 -1.45 -7.00
CA TYR A 112 11.82 -0.51 -5.90
C TYR A 112 12.53 -1.12 -4.69
N LEU A 113 12.82 -2.42 -4.69
CA LEU A 113 13.51 -3.07 -3.59
C LEU A 113 14.94 -2.54 -3.41
N GLY A 114 15.36 -2.40 -2.16
CA GLY A 114 16.75 -2.09 -1.81
C GLY A 114 17.21 -0.69 -2.21
N GLY A 115 16.53 0.35 -1.73
CA GLY A 115 16.93 1.75 -1.97
C GLY A 115 16.00 2.54 -2.89
N GLY A 116 15.04 1.86 -3.53
CA GLY A 116 14.08 2.48 -4.43
C GLY A 116 13.04 3.34 -3.71
N ARG A 117 12.39 4.20 -4.50
CA ARG A 117 11.25 5.03 -4.08
C ARG A 117 10.27 5.18 -5.23
N MET A 118 8.98 5.06 -4.98
CA MET A 118 7.97 5.37 -5.99
C MET A 118 7.94 6.89 -6.25
N TRP A 119 7.50 7.28 -7.44
CA TRP A 119 7.46 8.69 -7.85
C TRP A 119 6.61 9.55 -6.90
N ASN A 120 5.50 9.01 -6.38
CA ASN A 120 4.64 9.68 -5.40
C ASN A 120 5.37 9.89 -4.07
N ASP A 121 6.15 8.91 -3.60
CA ASP A 121 6.94 9.05 -2.38
C ASP A 121 8.07 10.07 -2.55
N THR A 122 8.70 10.10 -3.73
CA THR A 122 9.69 11.13 -4.07
C THR A 122 9.07 12.54 -3.97
N VAL A 123 7.86 12.74 -4.51
CA VAL A 123 7.13 14.02 -4.36
C VAL A 123 6.84 14.32 -2.89
N ILE A 124 6.30 13.35 -2.16
CA ILE A 124 5.93 13.49 -0.75
C ILE A 124 7.14 13.88 0.10
N GLU A 125 8.24 13.14 -0.03
CA GLU A 125 9.43 13.33 0.79
C GLU A 125 10.22 14.58 0.41
N ALA A 126 10.16 14.99 -0.87
CA ALA A 126 10.68 16.30 -1.31
C ALA A 126 9.88 17.44 -0.67
N VAL A 127 8.55 17.40 -0.75
CA VAL A 127 7.68 18.46 -0.19
C VAL A 127 7.75 18.49 1.34
N ARG A 128 7.87 17.33 1.99
CA ARG A 128 8.10 17.24 3.45
C ARG A 128 9.33 18.03 3.87
N ARG A 129 10.37 18.06 3.02
CA ARG A 129 11.65 18.75 3.25
C ARG A 129 11.70 20.16 2.67
N LEU A 130 10.67 20.60 1.95
CA LEU A 130 10.60 21.95 1.41
C LEU A 130 10.52 22.97 2.57
N PRO A 131 11.39 24.00 2.60
CA PRO A 131 11.30 25.07 3.60
C PRO A 131 9.96 25.79 3.56
N ASP A 132 9.48 26.30 4.69
CA ASP A 132 8.31 27.18 4.70
C ASP A 132 8.63 28.50 3.99
N GLY A 133 7.80 28.91 3.03
CA GLY A 133 8.04 30.14 2.29
C GLY A 133 7.29 30.26 0.97
N GLU A 134 7.52 31.36 0.27
CA GLU A 134 7.17 31.52 -1.13
C GLU A 134 8.27 30.87 -1.99
N HIS A 135 7.85 30.07 -2.96
CA HIS A 135 8.74 29.30 -3.83
C HIS A 135 8.42 29.61 -5.28
N ASP A 136 9.44 29.95 -6.05
CA ASP A 136 9.34 30.04 -7.51
C ASP A 136 9.54 28.64 -8.11
N PHE A 137 8.45 28.05 -8.57
CA PHE A 137 8.45 26.75 -9.25
C PHE A 137 8.51 26.88 -10.78
N GLY A 138 8.88 28.05 -11.30
CA GLY A 138 9.11 28.28 -12.73
C GLY A 138 10.03 27.22 -13.38
N PRO A 139 11.14 26.78 -12.75
CA PRO A 139 11.97 25.69 -13.27
C PRO A 139 11.25 24.35 -13.43
N LEU A 140 10.15 24.13 -12.73
CA LEU A 140 9.29 22.95 -12.84
C LEU A 140 8.10 23.16 -13.79
N GLY A 141 8.00 24.34 -14.41
CA GLY A 141 6.86 24.73 -15.23
C GLY A 141 5.58 24.99 -14.43
N LEU A 142 5.71 25.39 -13.17
CA LEU A 142 4.59 25.67 -12.26
C LEU A 142 4.61 27.13 -11.78
N PRO A 143 3.45 27.72 -11.47
CA PRO A 143 3.41 29.07 -10.92
C PRO A 143 4.06 29.12 -9.53
N ALA A 144 4.64 30.27 -9.19
CA ALA A 144 5.09 30.54 -7.83
C ALA A 144 3.92 30.40 -6.84
N ARG A 145 4.21 29.81 -5.67
CA ARG A 145 3.21 29.66 -4.60
C ARG A 145 3.87 29.60 -3.24
N THR A 146 3.13 30.06 -2.24
CA THR A 146 3.49 29.84 -0.83
C THR A 146 3.20 28.40 -0.42
N VAL A 147 4.18 27.74 0.19
CA VAL A 147 4.03 26.44 0.85
C VAL A 147 4.50 26.61 2.30
N ARG A 148 3.58 26.45 3.24
CA ARG A 148 3.81 26.64 4.67
C ARG A 148 2.97 25.65 5.48
N GLY A 149 3.53 25.16 6.58
CA GLY A 149 2.83 24.25 7.48
C GLY A 149 2.43 22.93 6.83
N VAL A 150 1.64 22.13 7.55
CA VAL A 150 1.20 20.80 7.10
C VAL A 150 0.17 20.92 5.98
N GLU A 151 -0.78 21.85 6.10
CA GLU A 151 -1.87 22.05 5.16
C GLU A 151 -1.34 22.52 3.79
N GLY A 152 -0.39 23.46 3.78
CA GLY A 152 0.24 23.94 2.54
C GLY A 152 1.01 22.84 1.81
N ARG A 153 1.75 22.01 2.56
CA ARG A 153 2.46 20.85 2.02
C ARG A 153 1.50 19.80 1.46
N ARG A 154 0.45 19.45 2.20
CA ARG A 154 -0.59 18.51 1.73
C ARG A 154 -1.26 19.01 0.45
N ALA A 155 -1.61 20.30 0.42
CA ALA A 155 -2.19 20.92 -0.77
C ALA A 155 -1.23 20.81 -1.96
N PHE A 156 0.05 21.13 -1.77
CA PHE A 156 1.05 20.99 -2.83
C PHE A 156 1.16 19.55 -3.33
N CYS A 157 1.35 18.57 -2.42
CA CYS A 157 1.44 17.16 -2.80
C CYS A 157 0.22 16.73 -3.62
N ARG A 158 -0.99 17.04 -3.15
CA ARG A 158 -2.23 16.70 -3.85
C ARG A 158 -2.26 17.30 -5.25
N ASP A 159 -1.98 18.60 -5.38
CA ASP A 159 -2.09 19.30 -6.66
C ASP A 159 -1.03 18.77 -7.65
N PHE A 160 0.21 18.57 -7.20
CA PHE A 160 1.32 18.06 -8.02
C PHE A 160 1.12 16.60 -8.42
N ILE A 161 0.75 15.72 -7.48
CA ILE A 161 0.47 14.31 -7.77
C ILE A 161 -0.69 14.21 -8.77
N THR A 162 -1.76 15.00 -8.57
CA THR A 162 -2.93 14.98 -9.48
C THR A 162 -2.56 15.44 -10.88
N SER A 163 -1.70 16.45 -11.04
CA SER A 163 -1.32 16.94 -12.35
C SER A 163 -0.51 15.94 -13.17
N ILE A 164 0.24 15.04 -12.53
CA ILE A 164 1.10 14.07 -13.23
C ILE A 164 0.56 12.63 -13.22
N LYS A 165 -0.47 12.32 -12.41
CA LYS A 165 -0.97 10.95 -12.16
C LYS A 165 -1.26 10.12 -13.41
N HIS A 166 -1.71 10.77 -14.49
CA HIS A 166 -2.12 10.09 -15.73
C HIS A 166 -1.07 10.12 -16.84
N HIS A 167 0.11 10.69 -16.57
CA HIS A 167 1.24 10.65 -17.49
C HIS A 167 1.89 9.26 -17.53
N PRO A 168 2.63 8.92 -18.60
CA PRO A 168 3.46 7.72 -18.64
C PRO A 168 4.37 7.62 -17.43
N HIS A 169 4.71 6.39 -17.01
CA HIS A 169 5.54 6.14 -15.81
C HIS A 169 6.86 6.94 -15.83
N ALA A 170 7.60 6.87 -16.95
CA ALA A 170 8.85 7.60 -17.10
C ALA A 170 8.70 9.12 -16.93
N GLU A 171 7.59 9.70 -17.38
CA GLU A 171 7.33 11.14 -17.22
C GLU A 171 6.94 11.49 -15.78
N ARG A 172 6.15 10.63 -15.11
CA ARG A 172 5.84 10.80 -13.66
C ARG A 172 7.11 10.81 -12.83
N GLN A 173 8.00 9.85 -13.09
CA GLN A 173 9.29 9.73 -12.41
C GLN A 173 10.16 10.96 -12.68
N ALA A 174 10.33 11.36 -13.95
CA ALA A 174 11.14 12.52 -14.31
C ALA A 174 10.66 13.82 -13.63
N ARG A 175 9.34 14.04 -13.55
CA ARG A 175 8.77 15.21 -12.87
C ARG A 175 8.96 15.16 -11.36
N ALA A 176 8.84 13.98 -10.74
CA ALA A 176 9.12 13.80 -9.32
C ALA A 176 10.61 14.08 -9.02
N ASP A 177 11.52 13.60 -9.88
CA ASP A 177 12.96 13.82 -9.74
C ASP A 177 13.34 15.29 -9.93
N GLN A 178 12.69 16.01 -10.85
CA GLN A 178 12.86 17.46 -11.01
C GLN A 178 12.46 18.22 -9.75
N LEU A 179 11.33 17.85 -9.12
CA LEU A 179 10.91 18.44 -7.85
C LEU A 179 11.90 18.12 -6.72
N ALA A 180 12.39 16.88 -6.63
CA ALA A 180 13.41 16.49 -5.65
C ALA A 180 14.71 17.28 -5.84
N ALA A 181 15.16 17.46 -7.08
CA ALA A 181 16.33 18.26 -7.43
C ALA A 181 16.13 19.75 -7.08
N TYR A 182 14.94 20.31 -7.33
CA TYR A 182 14.59 21.66 -6.93
C TYR A 182 14.69 21.85 -5.40
N VAL A 183 14.18 20.90 -4.62
CA VAL A 183 14.26 20.96 -3.15
C VAL A 183 15.71 20.81 -2.67
N GLY A 184 16.53 20.02 -3.37
CA GLY A 184 17.97 19.91 -3.12
C GLY A 184 18.33 19.26 -1.78
N ARG A 185 17.45 18.44 -1.20
CA ARG A 185 17.68 17.75 0.08
C ARG A 185 17.63 16.24 -0.09
N ALA A 186 18.45 15.53 0.69
CA ALA A 186 18.48 14.06 0.68
C ALA A 186 17.11 13.46 1.08
N LEU A 187 16.65 12.51 0.27
CA LEU A 187 15.39 11.78 0.45
C LEU A 187 15.66 10.38 1.03
N PRO A 188 14.72 9.78 1.78
CA PRO A 188 14.93 8.50 2.46
C PRO A 188 14.97 7.34 1.46
N ASP A 189 15.95 6.46 1.58
CA ASP A 189 16.15 5.28 0.72
C ASP A 189 15.66 3.97 1.37
N HIS A 190 15.08 4.04 2.57
CA HIS A 190 14.63 2.89 3.34
C HIS A 190 13.10 2.74 3.35
N LEU A 191 12.39 3.40 2.43
CA LEU A 191 10.91 3.31 2.36
C LEU A 191 10.45 1.92 1.92
N MET A 192 11.21 1.30 1.01
CA MET A 192 10.89 0.01 0.42
C MET A 192 11.75 -1.08 1.04
N MET A 193 11.23 -2.30 1.10
CA MET A 193 11.99 -3.44 1.62
C MET A 193 13.27 -3.68 0.82
N ALA A 194 14.31 -4.18 1.50
CA ALA A 194 15.42 -4.87 0.85
C ALA A 194 15.01 -6.31 0.47
N PRO A 195 15.66 -6.95 -0.51
CA PRO A 195 15.39 -8.34 -0.86
C PRO A 195 15.46 -9.31 0.35
N ALA A 196 16.42 -9.10 1.26
CA ALA A 196 16.53 -9.90 2.48
C ALA A 196 15.31 -9.77 3.41
N GLN A 197 14.66 -8.61 3.44
CA GLN A 197 13.44 -8.38 4.23
C GLN A 197 12.21 -9.07 3.61
N VAL A 198 12.17 -9.18 2.27
CA VAL A 198 11.14 -9.98 1.58
C VAL A 198 11.32 -11.47 1.88
N ALA A 199 12.56 -11.97 1.86
CA ALA A 199 12.87 -13.35 2.28
C ALA A 199 12.51 -13.60 3.74
N GLU A 200 12.72 -12.62 4.62
CA GLU A 200 12.30 -12.69 6.01
C GLU A 200 10.77 -12.80 6.14
N LEU A 201 9.99 -11.97 5.43
CA LEU A 201 8.52 -12.08 5.41
C LEU A 201 8.05 -13.48 4.99
N ALA A 202 8.63 -14.03 3.93
CA ALA A 202 8.32 -15.39 3.50
C ALA A 202 8.69 -16.43 4.58
N GLY A 203 9.86 -16.29 5.20
CA GLY A 203 10.30 -17.15 6.31
C GLY A 203 9.43 -17.07 7.57
N LEU A 204 8.67 -15.98 7.72
CA LEU A 204 7.64 -15.83 8.76
C LEU A 204 6.32 -16.54 8.44
N GLY A 205 6.19 -17.13 7.24
CA GLY A 205 5.00 -17.85 6.78
C GLY A 205 3.97 -17.00 6.04
N PHE A 206 4.34 -15.79 5.61
CA PHE A 206 3.47 -14.94 4.79
C PHE A 206 3.60 -15.28 3.29
N GLU A 207 2.52 -15.13 2.55
CA GLU A 207 2.55 -15.32 1.09
C GLU A 207 3.16 -14.09 0.40
N ILE A 208 3.97 -14.33 -0.63
CA ILE A 208 4.57 -13.26 -1.44
C ILE A 208 4.03 -13.35 -2.87
N GLY A 209 3.54 -12.23 -3.39
CA GLY A 209 3.00 -12.09 -4.73
C GLY A 209 3.69 -10.98 -5.52
N GLY A 210 3.54 -11.00 -6.84
CA GLY A 210 4.09 -9.96 -7.72
C GLY A 210 3.19 -8.74 -7.84
N HIS A 211 3.79 -7.54 -7.73
CA HIS A 211 3.15 -6.27 -8.04
C HIS A 211 3.85 -5.56 -9.22
N THR A 212 4.23 -6.35 -10.24
CA THR A 212 5.07 -5.97 -11.39
C THR A 212 6.49 -5.52 -11.00
N VAL A 213 7.30 -5.07 -11.95
CA VAL A 213 8.63 -4.50 -11.66
C VAL A 213 8.49 -3.04 -11.27
N SER A 214 7.89 -2.22 -12.15
CA SER A 214 7.90 -0.76 -12.04
C SER A 214 6.57 -0.15 -11.54
N HIS A 215 5.60 -0.98 -11.17
CA HIS A 215 4.25 -0.58 -10.79
C HIS A 215 3.55 0.33 -11.86
N PRO A 216 3.52 -0.06 -13.15
CA PRO A 216 2.84 0.70 -14.18
C PRO A 216 1.32 0.45 -14.14
N ILE A 217 0.56 1.33 -14.80
CA ILE A 217 -0.86 1.06 -15.07
C ILE A 217 -0.92 0.09 -16.26
N LEU A 218 -0.98 -1.22 -16.01
CA LEU A 218 -0.91 -2.25 -17.06
C LEU A 218 -1.85 -2.00 -18.27
N ARG A 219 -3.03 -1.41 -18.03
CA ARG A 219 -4.02 -1.08 -19.09
C ARG A 219 -3.50 -0.12 -20.15
N VAL A 220 -2.47 0.69 -19.86
CA VAL A 220 -1.92 1.68 -20.81
C VAL A 220 -0.68 1.18 -21.54
N LEU A 221 -0.17 -0.01 -21.17
CA LEU A 221 0.97 -0.64 -21.83
C LEU A 221 0.48 -1.49 -23.00
N ASP A 222 1.39 -1.79 -23.92
CA ASP A 222 1.15 -2.84 -24.90
C ASP A 222 1.28 -4.24 -24.27
N GLY A 223 0.75 -5.25 -24.97
CA GLY A 223 0.73 -6.64 -24.47
C GLY A 223 2.13 -7.18 -24.13
N PRO A 224 3.14 -7.03 -25.00
CA PRO A 224 4.51 -7.45 -24.71
C PRO A 224 5.11 -6.77 -23.46
N GLU A 225 4.93 -5.47 -23.30
CA GLU A 225 5.47 -4.72 -22.16
C GLU A 225 4.77 -5.10 -20.85
N ALA A 226 3.44 -5.24 -20.87
CA ALA A 226 2.68 -5.72 -19.71
C ALA A 226 3.10 -7.15 -19.30
N ALA A 227 3.31 -8.05 -20.27
CA ALA A 227 3.78 -9.40 -20.00
C ALA A 227 5.20 -9.41 -19.41
N ARG A 228 6.09 -8.55 -19.92
CA ARG A 228 7.45 -8.38 -19.40
C ARG A 228 7.44 -7.92 -17.94
N GLU A 229 6.68 -6.87 -17.63
CA GLU A 229 6.52 -6.33 -16.27
C GLU A 229 6.05 -7.37 -15.25
N ILE A 230 5.13 -8.26 -15.66
CA ILE A 230 4.64 -9.35 -14.79
C ILE A 230 5.69 -10.46 -14.66
N ALA A 231 6.26 -10.92 -15.77
CA ALA A 231 7.17 -12.06 -15.80
C ALA A 231 8.51 -11.78 -15.11
N GLU A 232 9.08 -10.60 -15.32
CA GLU A 232 10.34 -10.18 -14.68
C GLU A 232 10.16 -10.00 -13.18
N GLY A 233 9.09 -9.32 -12.75
CA GLY A 233 8.80 -9.14 -11.32
C GLY A 233 8.59 -10.47 -10.61
N ARG A 234 7.86 -11.41 -11.24
CA ARG A 234 7.74 -12.78 -10.74
C ARG A 234 9.10 -13.48 -10.63
N SER A 235 9.91 -13.44 -11.68
CA SER A 235 11.23 -14.12 -11.73
C SER A 235 12.22 -13.54 -10.73
N GLU A 236 12.07 -12.27 -10.35
CA GLU A 236 12.86 -11.66 -9.29
C GLU A 236 12.43 -12.12 -7.90
N LEU A 237 11.12 -12.21 -7.63
CA LEU A 237 10.62 -12.75 -6.36
C LEU A 237 10.99 -14.23 -6.18
N GLU A 238 10.86 -15.06 -7.22
CA GLU A 238 11.27 -16.48 -7.18
C GLU A 238 12.77 -16.69 -6.93
N ARG A 239 13.62 -15.65 -7.11
CA ARG A 239 15.04 -15.69 -6.73
C ARG A 239 15.27 -15.29 -5.27
N ILE A 240 14.31 -14.61 -4.65
CA ILE A 240 14.39 -14.11 -3.27
C ILE A 240 13.79 -15.14 -2.29
N VAL A 241 12.68 -15.78 -2.65
CA VAL A 241 11.88 -16.66 -1.76
C VAL A 241 11.75 -18.09 -2.29
#